data_AF-A0A943D8R2-F1
#
_entry.id   AF-A0A943D8R2-F1
#
_cell.length_a   1.000
_cell.length_b   1.000
_cell.length_c   1.000
_cell.angle_alpha   90.00
_cell.angle_beta   90.00
_cell.angle_gamma   90.00
#
_symmetry.space_group_name_H-M   'P 1'
#
loop_
_entity.id
_entity.type
_entity.pdbx_description
1 polymer ?
#
loop_
_entity_poly.entity_id
_entity_poly.type
_entity_poly.pdbx_seq_one_letter_code
_entity_poly.pdbx_strand_id
1 'polypeptide(L)'
;MDYVQEARKIITDYFTAMKPSEQLLKEAADELHQGHITEAYAKELADHAANEQHTLRNNAWSQLEALLRKFALAAGLADAPNGDALQGGDYKLLADNFPMSAEEFAVLCERNKNNPTLLRKAMEYGNKNGGLAPYAKKYYRSAHDRVQLFKTLVQRCGAVLDAEPTSPTRGDAYWNMIARDVEPWATL
;
A
#
# COMPACT_ATOMS: atom_id res chain seq x y z
N MET A 1 8.45 -0.39 -9.85
CA MET A 1 7.99 -1.62 -9.15
C MET A 1 6.58 -1.35 -8.66
N ASP A 2 5.63 -2.28 -8.85
CA ASP A 2 4.24 -2.06 -8.40
C ASP A 2 4.03 -2.70 -7.03
N TYR A 3 4.24 -1.88 -5.99
CA TYR A 3 4.13 -2.30 -4.59
C TYR A 3 2.70 -2.71 -4.20
N VAL A 4 1.68 -2.19 -4.89
CA VAL A 4 0.28 -2.58 -4.65
C VAL A 4 0.05 -3.99 -5.18
N GLN A 5 0.55 -4.32 -6.37
CA GLN A 5 0.44 -5.68 -6.92
C GLN A 5 1.24 -6.70 -6.13
N GLU A 6 2.40 -6.31 -5.59
CA GLU A 6 3.16 -7.20 -4.69
C GLU A 6 2.40 -7.48 -3.38
N ALA A 7 1.76 -6.47 -2.79
CA ALA A 7 0.90 -6.67 -1.63
C ALA A 7 -0.29 -7.60 -1.97
N ARG A 8 -0.91 -7.44 -3.14
CA ARG A 8 -1.97 -8.35 -3.62
C ARG A 8 -1.46 -9.78 -3.73
N LYS A 9 -0.28 -9.96 -4.31
CA LYS A 9 0.32 -11.27 -4.50
C LYS A 9 0.56 -11.97 -3.16
N ILE A 10 1.07 -11.28 -2.15
CA ILE A 10 1.27 -11.84 -0.81
C ILE A 10 -0.05 -12.36 -0.22
N ILE A 11 -1.14 -11.60 -0.35
CA ILE A 11 -2.47 -12.00 0.12
C ILE A 11 -3.00 -13.22 -0.66
N THR A 12 -2.91 -13.18 -1.98
CA THR A 12 -3.37 -14.28 -2.84
C THR A 12 -2.60 -15.58 -2.58
N ASP A 13 -1.28 -15.48 -2.44
CA ASP A 13 -0.41 -16.62 -2.13
C ASP A 13 -0.73 -17.18 -0.74
N TYR A 14 -0.99 -16.33 0.26
CA TYR A 14 -1.47 -16.75 1.59
C TYR A 14 -2.77 -17.55 1.52
N PHE A 15 -3.82 -17.01 0.88
CA PHE A 15 -5.09 -17.74 0.78
C PHE A 15 -4.98 -19.02 -0.04
N THR A 16 -4.11 -19.04 -1.05
CA THR A 16 -3.84 -20.26 -1.81
C THR A 16 -3.19 -21.32 -0.93
N ALA A 17 -2.20 -20.95 -0.12
CA ALA A 17 -1.53 -21.84 0.81
C ALA A 17 -2.44 -22.32 1.96
N MET A 18 -3.47 -21.55 2.32
CA MET A 18 -4.36 -21.87 3.43
C MET A 18 -5.48 -22.87 3.09
N LYS A 19 -5.76 -23.08 1.79
CA LYS A 19 -6.83 -23.99 1.32
C LYS A 19 -6.77 -25.41 1.90
N PRO A 20 -5.60 -26.08 2.00
CA PRO A 20 -5.53 -27.42 2.56
C PRO A 20 -5.98 -27.46 4.02
N SER A 21 -5.57 -26.49 4.84
CA SER A 21 -5.97 -26.42 6.25
C SER A 21 -7.47 -26.10 6.40
N GLU A 22 -8.02 -25.22 5.55
CA GLU A 22 -9.47 -24.94 5.52
C GLU A 22 -10.28 -26.18 5.11
N GLN A 23 -9.79 -26.94 4.13
CA GLN A 23 -10.41 -28.19 3.68
C GLN A 23 -10.36 -29.25 4.78
N LEU A 24 -9.21 -29.41 5.44
CA LEU A 24 -9.04 -30.35 6.56
C LEU A 24 -10.02 -30.07 7.70
N LEU A 25 -10.24 -28.80 8.05
CA LEU A 25 -11.21 -28.41 9.07
C LEU A 25 -12.64 -28.81 8.70
N LYS A 26 -13.01 -28.62 7.43
CA LYS A 26 -14.33 -28.98 6.92
C LYS A 26 -14.51 -30.51 6.92
N GLU A 27 -13.54 -31.24 6.39
CA GLU A 27 -13.56 -32.70 6.34
C GLU A 27 -13.61 -33.31 7.75
N ALA A 28 -12.79 -32.81 8.68
CA ALA A 28 -12.81 -33.27 10.08
C ALA A 28 -14.18 -33.03 10.74
N ALA A 29 -14.83 -31.90 10.48
CA ALA A 29 -16.17 -31.62 11.00
C ALA A 29 -17.23 -32.57 10.39
N ASP A 30 -17.17 -32.83 9.08
CA ASP A 30 -18.10 -33.72 8.38
C ASP A 30 -17.93 -35.19 8.85
N GLU A 31 -16.69 -35.68 8.97
CA GLU A 31 -16.37 -37.02 9.44
C GLU A 31 -16.76 -37.23 10.92
N LEU A 32 -16.62 -36.20 11.76
CA LEU A 32 -17.10 -36.23 13.13
C LEU A 32 -18.62 -36.31 13.18
N HIS A 33 -19.32 -35.52 12.35
CA HIS A 33 -20.78 -35.53 12.27
C HIS A 33 -21.33 -36.89 11.82
N GLN A 34 -20.61 -37.57 10.92
CA GLN A 34 -20.94 -38.91 10.45
C GLN A 34 -20.56 -40.03 11.44
N GLY A 35 -19.81 -39.69 12.50
CA GLY A 35 -19.35 -40.65 13.52
C GLY A 35 -18.19 -41.54 13.07
N HIS A 36 -17.50 -41.18 11.99
CA HIS A 36 -16.34 -41.93 11.48
C HIS A 36 -15.07 -41.70 12.32
N ILE A 37 -15.00 -40.54 12.98
CA ILE A 37 -13.88 -40.18 13.86
C ILE A 37 -14.38 -39.77 15.25
N THR A 38 -13.48 -39.83 16.23
CA THR A 38 -13.76 -39.37 17.60
C THR A 38 -13.61 -37.86 17.72
N GLU A 39 -14.26 -37.27 18.72
CA GLU A 39 -14.08 -35.85 19.06
C GLU A 39 -12.62 -35.49 19.34
N ALA A 40 -11.88 -36.40 20.00
CA ALA A 40 -10.46 -36.22 20.29
C ALA A 40 -9.62 -36.11 19.01
N TYR A 41 -9.88 -36.99 18.03
CA TYR A 41 -9.16 -36.96 16.76
C TYR A 41 -9.53 -35.74 15.91
N ALA A 42 -10.82 -35.38 15.85
CA ALA A 42 -11.28 -34.17 15.18
C ALA A 42 -10.61 -32.91 15.76
N LYS A 43 -10.42 -32.87 17.07
CA LYS A 43 -9.70 -31.78 17.75
C LYS A 43 -8.23 -31.71 17.37
N GLU A 44 -7.52 -32.84 17.33
CA GLU A 44 -6.12 -32.87 16.89
C GLU A 44 -5.95 -32.33 15.45
N LEU A 45 -6.85 -32.71 14.54
CA LEU A 45 -6.86 -32.18 13.17
C LEU A 45 -7.11 -30.67 13.13
N ALA A 46 -8.04 -30.18 13.95
CA ALA A 46 -8.32 -28.76 14.06
C ALA A 46 -7.14 -27.96 14.62
N ASP A 47 -6.49 -28.47 15.67
CA ASP A 47 -5.31 -27.85 16.27
C ASP A 47 -4.13 -27.80 15.28
N HIS A 48 -3.92 -28.88 14.50
CA HIS A 48 -2.92 -28.90 13.44
C HIS A 48 -3.19 -27.85 12.36
N ALA A 49 -4.43 -27.82 11.82
CA ALA A 49 -4.83 -26.84 10.83
C ALA A 49 -4.68 -25.40 11.34
N ALA A 50 -5.10 -25.13 12.58
CA ALA A 50 -4.99 -23.80 13.18
C ALA A 50 -3.52 -23.34 13.32
N ASN A 51 -2.61 -24.24 13.71
CA ASN A 51 -1.18 -23.92 13.81
C ASN A 51 -0.55 -23.60 12.45
N GLU A 52 -0.92 -24.35 11.41
CA GLU A 52 -0.47 -24.09 10.04
C GLU A 52 -0.98 -22.73 9.55
N GLN A 53 -2.28 -22.46 9.70
CA GLN A 53 -2.90 -21.19 9.32
C GLN A 53 -2.24 -19.99 10.02
N HIS A 54 -1.94 -20.13 11.33
CA HIS A 54 -1.24 -19.10 12.10
C HIS A 54 0.18 -18.85 11.57
N THR A 55 0.91 -19.92 11.23
CA THR A 55 2.26 -19.80 10.66
C THR A 55 2.23 -19.11 9.30
N LEU A 56 1.32 -19.51 8.41
CA LEU A 56 1.13 -18.89 7.10
C LEU A 56 0.77 -17.40 7.24
N ARG A 57 -0.08 -17.06 8.20
CA ARG A 57 -0.47 -15.67 8.48
C ARG A 57 0.72 -14.83 8.93
N ASN A 58 1.51 -15.32 9.89
CA ASN A 58 2.68 -14.61 10.38
C ASN A 58 3.73 -14.39 9.28
N ASN A 59 3.90 -15.37 8.39
CA ASN A 59 4.76 -15.26 7.23
C ASN A 59 4.26 -14.20 6.24
N ALA A 60 2.96 -14.18 5.94
CA ALA A 60 2.36 -13.16 5.07
C ALA A 60 2.49 -11.75 5.66
N TRP A 61 2.24 -11.61 6.97
CA TRP A 61 2.41 -10.34 7.68
C TRP A 61 3.85 -9.84 7.61
N SER A 62 4.82 -10.72 7.87
CA SER A 62 6.25 -10.40 7.78
C SER A 62 6.66 -9.94 6.38
N GLN A 63 6.08 -10.54 5.33
CA GLN A 63 6.30 -10.12 3.95
C GLN A 63 5.72 -8.74 3.66
N LEU A 64 4.51 -8.44 4.15
CA LEU A 64 3.90 -7.11 4.02
C LEU A 64 4.73 -6.02 4.74
N GLU A 65 5.26 -6.30 5.93
CA GLU A 65 6.16 -5.38 6.65
C GLU A 65 7.49 -5.18 5.92
N ALA A 66 8.04 -6.24 5.32
CA ALA A 66 9.23 -6.13 4.47
C ALA A 66 8.96 -5.27 3.23
N LEU A 67 7.78 -5.43 2.62
CA LEU A 67 7.36 -4.64 1.47
C LEU A 67 7.21 -3.16 1.81
N LEU A 68 6.60 -2.83 2.97
CA LEU A 68 6.52 -1.46 3.48
C LEU A 68 7.91 -0.83 3.66
N ARG A 69 8.88 -1.58 4.20
CA ARG A 69 10.27 -1.11 4.36
C ARG A 69 10.93 -0.83 3.00
N LYS A 70 10.76 -1.73 2.03
CA LYS A 70 11.27 -1.52 0.65
C LYS A 70 10.65 -0.27 0.02
N PHE A 71 9.33 -0.11 0.15
CA PHE A 71 8.61 1.04 -0.35
C PHE A 71 9.12 2.35 0.27
N ALA A 72 9.31 2.38 1.60
CA ALA A 72 9.81 3.56 2.29
C ALA A 72 11.21 3.98 1.82
N LEU A 73 12.10 3.03 1.57
CA LEU A 73 13.41 3.30 0.99
C LEU A 73 13.29 3.90 -0.41
N ALA A 74 12.50 3.28 -1.29
CA ALA A 74 12.32 3.75 -2.65
C ALA A 74 11.65 5.13 -2.70
N ALA A 75 10.65 5.38 -1.85
CA ALA A 75 9.98 6.68 -1.75
C ALA A 75 10.97 7.76 -1.31
N GLY A 76 11.84 7.46 -0.33
CA GLY A 76 12.90 8.35 0.10
C GLY A 76 13.91 8.67 -1.00
N LEU A 77 14.34 7.67 -1.78
CA LEU A 77 15.23 7.86 -2.92
C LEU A 77 14.58 8.70 -4.04
N ALA A 78 13.30 8.47 -4.33
CA ALA A 78 12.57 9.24 -5.33
C ALA A 78 12.35 10.71 -4.92
N ASP A 79 12.32 11.00 -3.61
CA ASP A 79 12.23 12.37 -3.09
C ASP A 79 13.59 13.07 -2.92
N ALA A 80 14.70 12.38 -3.21
CA ALA A 80 16.03 12.95 -3.10
C ALA A 80 16.16 14.20 -4.01
N PRO A 81 16.80 15.28 -3.54
CA PRO A 81 16.98 16.48 -4.35
C PRO A 81 17.76 16.20 -5.63
N ASN A 82 17.21 16.62 -6.77
CA ASN A 82 17.88 16.61 -8.06
C ASN A 82 18.71 17.89 -8.19
N GLY A 83 20.03 17.77 -8.30
CA GLY A 83 20.97 18.89 -8.40
C GLY A 83 20.69 19.82 -9.58
N ASP A 84 20.34 19.27 -10.75
CA ASP A 84 20.03 20.06 -11.95
C ASP A 84 18.75 20.88 -11.75
N ALA A 85 17.76 20.27 -11.09
CA ALA A 85 16.51 20.94 -10.76
C ALA A 85 16.72 22.13 -9.82
N LEU A 86 17.62 22.01 -8.84
CA LEU A 86 17.95 23.08 -7.89
C LEU A 86 18.60 24.30 -8.57
N GLN A 87 19.29 24.09 -9.70
CA GLN A 87 19.94 25.16 -10.47
C GLN A 87 19.02 25.73 -11.57
N GLY A 88 17.87 25.10 -11.82
CA GLY A 88 16.93 25.48 -12.87
C GLY A 88 16.20 26.80 -12.61
N GLY A 89 15.83 27.48 -13.69
CA GLY A 89 15.09 28.75 -13.63
C GLY A 89 13.75 28.65 -12.87
N ASP A 90 13.00 27.56 -13.07
CA ASP A 90 11.75 27.31 -12.36
C ASP A 90 11.95 27.19 -10.85
N TYR A 91 13.04 26.55 -10.40
CA TYR A 91 13.34 26.45 -8.97
C TYR A 91 13.66 27.83 -8.40
N LYS A 92 14.44 28.63 -9.14
CA LYS A 92 14.78 29.99 -8.73
C LYS A 92 13.55 30.89 -8.64
N LEU A 93 12.63 30.83 -9.62
CA LEU A 93 11.36 31.57 -9.58
C LEU A 93 10.55 31.24 -8.31
N LEU A 94 10.43 29.96 -7.97
CA LEU A 94 9.74 29.50 -6.77
C LEU A 94 10.48 29.88 -5.48
N ALA A 95 11.81 29.78 -5.47
CA ALA A 95 12.66 30.08 -4.32
C ALA A 95 12.69 31.56 -3.98
N ASP A 96 12.75 32.41 -5.01
CA ASP A 96 12.73 33.87 -4.91
C ASP A 96 11.31 34.43 -4.63
N ASN A 97 10.31 33.54 -4.51
CA ASN A 97 8.90 33.86 -4.30
C ASN A 97 8.36 34.85 -5.36
N PHE A 98 8.75 34.65 -6.62
CA PHE A 98 8.31 35.49 -7.72
C PHE A 98 6.77 35.47 -7.86
N PRO A 99 6.09 36.62 -7.99
CA PRO A 99 4.63 36.64 -8.14
C PRO A 99 4.19 35.94 -9.43
N MET A 100 3.26 35.01 -9.33
CA MET A 100 2.67 34.30 -10.49
C MET A 100 1.16 34.19 -10.34
N SER A 101 0.45 34.17 -11.47
CA SER A 101 -0.98 33.85 -11.51
C SER A 101 -1.22 32.36 -11.22
N ALA A 102 -2.47 32.00 -10.96
CA ALA A 102 -2.85 30.60 -10.81
C ALA A 102 -2.61 29.78 -12.09
N GLU A 103 -2.86 30.36 -13.28
CA GLU A 103 -2.60 29.71 -14.55
C GLU A 103 -1.10 29.47 -14.78
N GLU A 104 -0.26 30.48 -14.52
CA GLU A 104 1.19 30.38 -14.65
C GLU A 104 1.75 29.30 -13.73
N PHE A 105 1.30 29.28 -12.48
CA PHE A 105 1.70 28.26 -11.51
C PHE A 105 1.23 26.86 -11.91
N ALA A 106 0.02 26.71 -12.44
CA ALA A 106 -0.50 25.43 -12.91
C ALA A 106 0.32 24.88 -14.08
N VAL A 107 0.70 25.74 -15.05
CA VAL A 107 1.56 25.37 -16.17
C VAL A 107 2.96 24.95 -15.69
N LEU A 108 3.53 25.67 -14.72
CA LEU A 108 4.80 25.29 -14.10
C LEU A 108 4.72 23.90 -13.47
N CYS A 109 3.65 23.59 -12.73
CA CYS A 109 3.45 22.28 -12.11
C CYS A 109 3.29 21.16 -13.15
N GLU A 110 2.50 21.36 -14.21
CA GLU A 110 2.32 20.36 -15.26
C GLU A 110 3.62 20.07 -16.02
N ARG A 111 4.38 21.11 -16.40
CA ARG A 111 5.68 20.95 -17.05
C ARG A 111 6.67 20.15 -16.21
N ASN A 112 6.58 20.30 -14.89
CA ASN A 112 7.49 19.68 -13.93
C ASN A 112 6.87 18.48 -13.20
N LYS A 113 5.80 17.87 -13.73
CA LYS A 113 5.05 16.78 -13.07
C LYS A 113 5.88 15.54 -12.67
N ASN A 114 7.04 15.35 -13.31
CA ASN A 114 7.95 14.24 -13.03
C ASN A 114 9.21 14.69 -12.25
N ASN A 115 9.23 15.91 -11.71
CA ASN A 115 10.35 16.46 -10.96
C ASN A 115 9.96 16.73 -9.50
N PRO A 116 10.16 15.75 -8.59
CA PRO A 116 9.81 15.88 -7.17
C PRO A 116 10.48 17.07 -6.49
N THR A 117 11.69 17.44 -6.90
CA THR A 117 12.41 18.59 -6.33
C THR A 117 11.67 19.90 -6.61
N LEU A 118 11.25 20.10 -7.86
CA LEU A 118 10.48 21.28 -8.26
C LEU A 118 9.07 21.25 -7.66
N LEU A 119 8.38 20.11 -7.68
CA LEU A 119 7.02 20.01 -7.15
C LEU A 119 6.96 20.19 -5.64
N ARG A 120 7.98 19.74 -4.90
CA ARG A 120 8.11 20.04 -3.47
C ARG A 120 8.27 21.54 -3.25
N LYS A 121 9.13 22.20 -4.03
CA LYS A 121 9.29 23.66 -3.95
C LYS A 121 8.02 24.41 -4.36
N ALA A 122 7.32 23.91 -5.36
CA ALA A 122 6.04 24.45 -5.81
C ALA A 122 4.98 24.33 -4.71
N MET A 123 4.93 23.21 -3.98
CA MET A 123 4.07 23.07 -2.80
C MET A 123 4.39 24.10 -1.72
N GLU A 124 5.68 24.30 -1.39
CA GLU A 124 6.10 25.33 -0.42
C GLU A 124 5.66 26.73 -0.84
N TYR A 125 5.90 27.09 -2.11
CA TYR A 125 5.45 28.35 -2.70
C TYR A 125 3.93 28.49 -2.64
N GLY A 126 3.19 27.46 -3.07
CA GLY A 126 1.73 27.51 -3.17
C GLY A 126 1.02 27.54 -1.82
N ASN A 127 1.63 26.99 -0.77
CA ASN A 127 1.14 27.11 0.61
C ASN A 127 1.28 28.55 1.14
N LYS A 128 2.31 29.28 0.69
CA LYS A 128 2.53 30.69 1.08
C LYS A 128 1.66 31.67 0.29
N ASN A 129 1.32 31.32 -0.96
CA ASN A 129 0.68 32.24 -1.91
C ASN A 129 -0.78 31.85 -2.20
N GLY A 130 -1.64 31.82 -1.17
CA GLY A 130 -3.09 31.92 -1.37
C GLY A 130 -3.78 30.70 -2.00
N GLY A 131 -3.35 29.48 -1.67
CA GLY A 131 -4.10 28.27 -2.05
C GLY A 131 -3.74 27.69 -3.41
N LEU A 132 -2.54 27.98 -3.93
CA LEU A 132 -2.02 27.40 -5.17
C LEU A 132 -1.47 25.97 -4.98
N ALA A 133 -1.19 25.54 -3.74
CA ALA A 133 -0.67 24.20 -3.44
C ALA A 133 -1.41 23.01 -4.09
N PRO A 134 -2.75 23.03 -4.31
CA PRO A 134 -3.47 21.96 -4.99
C PRO A 134 -2.94 21.62 -6.40
N TYR A 135 -2.42 22.59 -7.15
CA TYR A 135 -1.87 22.33 -8.50
C TYR A 135 -0.63 21.45 -8.45
N ALA A 136 0.25 21.65 -7.46
CA ALA A 136 1.42 20.79 -7.24
C ALA A 136 1.03 19.43 -6.64
N LYS A 137 0.06 19.41 -5.71
CA LYS A 137 -0.45 18.19 -5.06
C LYS A 137 -1.13 17.21 -6.01
N LYS A 138 -1.51 17.66 -7.22
CA LYS A 138 -2.02 16.79 -8.29
C LYS A 138 -0.96 15.80 -8.78
N TYR A 139 0.33 16.17 -8.71
CA TYR A 139 1.44 15.38 -9.24
C TYR A 139 2.41 14.90 -8.17
N TYR A 140 2.39 15.50 -6.98
CA TYR A 140 3.35 15.22 -5.92
C TYR A 140 2.69 14.92 -4.57
N ARG A 141 3.25 13.89 -3.93
CA ARG A 141 3.10 13.54 -2.52
C ARG A 141 4.50 13.35 -1.96
N SER A 142 4.75 13.85 -0.77
CA SER A 142 6.04 13.64 -0.12
C SER A 142 6.30 12.16 0.12
N ALA A 143 7.57 11.75 0.20
CA ALA A 143 7.93 10.39 0.60
C ALA A 143 7.23 9.98 1.91
N HIS A 144 7.14 10.90 2.87
CA HIS A 144 6.42 10.68 4.13
C HIS A 144 4.94 10.35 3.88
N ASP A 145 4.22 11.17 3.13
CA ASP A 145 2.79 10.98 2.86
C ASP A 145 2.54 9.67 2.09
N ARG A 146 3.38 9.39 1.08
CA ARG A 146 3.32 8.15 0.31
C ARG A 146 3.48 6.94 1.24
N VAL A 147 4.46 6.97 2.15
CA VAL A 147 4.70 5.90 3.13
C VAL A 147 3.52 5.74 4.09
N GLN A 148 2.87 6.81 4.54
CA GLN A 148 1.69 6.70 5.40
C GLN A 148 0.49 6.07 4.67
N LEU A 149 0.27 6.45 3.40
CA LEU A 149 -0.75 5.82 2.56
C LEU A 149 -0.48 4.33 2.37
N PHE A 150 0.76 3.95 2.03
CA PHE A 150 1.13 2.55 1.86
C PHE A 150 1.08 1.75 3.17
N LYS A 151 1.45 2.36 4.30
CA LYS A 151 1.28 1.75 5.63
C LYS A 151 -0.19 1.47 5.93
N THR A 152 -1.08 2.38 5.57
CA THR A 152 -2.53 2.19 5.71
C THR A 152 -3.02 1.02 4.86
N LEU A 153 -2.51 0.87 3.63
CA LEU A 153 -2.79 -0.31 2.80
C LEU A 153 -2.32 -1.59 3.50
N VAL A 154 -1.07 -1.64 3.97
CA VAL A 154 -0.52 -2.82 4.69
C VAL A 154 -1.36 -3.19 5.91
N GLN A 155 -1.82 -2.20 6.69
CA GLN A 155 -2.72 -2.44 7.82
C GLN A 155 -4.06 -3.04 7.38
N ARG A 156 -4.65 -2.53 6.30
CA ARG A 156 -5.89 -3.09 5.73
C ARG A 156 -5.66 -4.49 5.16
N CYS A 157 -4.51 -4.78 4.57
CA CYS A 157 -4.11 -6.12 4.16
C CYS A 157 -4.06 -7.08 5.36
N GLY A 158 -3.58 -6.63 6.53
CA GLY A 158 -3.64 -7.42 7.77
C GLY A 158 -5.05 -7.85 8.12
N ALA A 159 -6.00 -6.91 8.08
CA ALA A 159 -7.42 -7.23 8.28
C ALA A 159 -7.97 -8.23 7.25
N VAL A 160 -7.42 -8.26 6.02
CA VAL A 160 -7.75 -9.27 5.02
C VAL A 160 -7.20 -10.64 5.44
N LEU A 161 -5.95 -10.72 5.89
CA LEU A 161 -5.34 -11.97 6.37
C LEU A 161 -6.09 -12.55 7.58
N ASP A 162 -6.67 -11.69 8.42
CA ASP A 162 -7.46 -12.09 9.59
C ASP A 162 -8.92 -12.44 9.28
N ALA A 163 -9.41 -12.11 8.08
CA ALA A 163 -10.81 -12.29 7.72
C ALA A 163 -11.17 -13.78 7.61
N GLU A 164 -12.39 -14.14 8.00
CA GLU A 164 -12.92 -15.51 7.84
C GLU A 164 -13.18 -15.87 6.36
N PRO A 165 -13.26 -17.17 6.00
CA PRO A 165 -13.39 -17.63 4.61
C PRO A 165 -14.56 -17.05 3.83
N THR A 166 -15.69 -16.82 4.50
CA THR A 166 -16.91 -16.28 3.91
C THR A 166 -16.98 -14.75 3.96
N SER A 167 -15.96 -14.10 4.53
CA SER A 167 -15.96 -12.66 4.72
C SER A 167 -15.82 -11.92 3.38
N PRO A 168 -16.64 -10.89 3.11
CA PRO A 168 -16.49 -10.05 1.92
C PRO A 168 -15.15 -9.31 1.88
N THR A 169 -14.47 -9.19 3.02
CA THR A 169 -13.12 -8.60 3.14
C THR A 169 -12.06 -9.38 2.35
N ARG A 170 -12.27 -10.69 2.09
CA ARG A 170 -11.39 -11.49 1.23
C ARG A 170 -11.61 -11.26 -0.27
N GLY A 171 -12.68 -10.57 -0.65
CA GLY A 171 -13.10 -10.41 -2.03
C GLY A 171 -12.37 -9.30 -2.79
N ASP A 172 -12.34 -9.43 -4.13
CA ASP A 172 -11.74 -8.43 -5.03
C ASP A 172 -12.32 -7.03 -4.87
N ALA A 173 -13.60 -6.91 -4.51
CA ALA A 173 -14.24 -5.61 -4.28
C ALA A 173 -13.58 -4.85 -3.12
N TYR A 174 -13.28 -5.54 -2.02
CA TYR A 174 -12.60 -4.94 -0.88
C TYR A 174 -11.15 -4.59 -1.24
N TRP A 175 -10.45 -5.49 -1.93
CA TRP A 175 -9.10 -5.21 -2.44
C TRP A 175 -9.06 -3.93 -3.30
N ASN A 176 -9.94 -3.84 -4.31
CA ASN A 176 -10.00 -2.70 -5.21
C ASN A 176 -10.30 -1.39 -4.45
N MET A 177 -11.13 -1.45 -3.41
CA MET A 177 -11.41 -0.30 -2.55
C MET A 177 -10.14 0.15 -1.80
N ILE A 178 -9.38 -0.76 -1.20
CA ILE A 178 -8.21 -0.39 -0.39
C ILE A 178 -6.99 -0.01 -1.24
N ALA A 179 -6.87 -0.55 -2.44
CA ALA A 179 -5.78 -0.27 -3.38
C ALA A 179 -5.93 1.10 -4.04
N ARG A 180 -7.15 1.51 -4.40
CA ARG A 180 -7.46 2.73 -5.17
C ARG A 180 -6.82 4.01 -4.60
N ASP A 181 -6.79 4.16 -3.28
CA ASP A 181 -6.27 5.37 -2.63
C ASP A 181 -4.73 5.47 -2.73
N VAL A 182 -4.08 4.33 -2.95
CA VAL A 182 -2.62 4.18 -2.87
C VAL A 182 -1.99 3.98 -4.25
N GLU A 183 -2.70 3.36 -5.21
CA GLU A 183 -2.24 3.08 -6.58
C GLU A 183 -1.55 4.26 -7.28
N PRO A 184 -2.08 5.51 -7.28
CA PRO A 184 -1.41 6.63 -7.94
C PRO A 184 -0.06 7.02 -7.32
N TRP A 185 0.21 6.57 -6.10
CA TRP A 185 1.32 7.01 -5.26
C TRP A 185 2.29 5.88 -4.90
N ALA A 186 1.93 4.63 -5.20
CA ALA A 186 2.74 3.46 -4.94
C ALA A 186 3.61 3.03 -6.13
N THR A 187 3.47 3.68 -7.29
CA THR A 187 4.37 3.47 -8.42
C THR A 187 5.63 4.34 -8.24
N LEU A 188 6.78 3.67 -8.14
CA LEU A 188 8.12 4.24 -8.05
C LEU A 188 9.05 3.61 -9.07
#